data_AF-D8G1I8-F1
#
_entry.id   AF-D8G1I8-F1
#
_cell.length_a   1.000
_cell.length_b   1.000
_cell.length_c   1.000
_cell.angle_alpha   90.00
_cell.angle_beta   90.00
_cell.angle_gamma   90.00
#
_symmetry.space_group_name_H-M   'P 1'
#
loop_
_entity.id
_entity.type
_entity.pdbx_description
1 polymer ?
#
loop_
_entity_poly.entity_id
_entity_poly.type
_entity_poly.pdbx_seq_one_letter_code
_entity_poly.pdbx_strand_id
1 'polypeptide(L)'
;MFRGEHPYIIWTSDQFQDDVEYIQTFTVIPLTSQETYKGLPTAYPINSTSKNGLSANSFALVHQICTVDANCFKDLQGNWSDRIGQLDKGDKEAIEERLKYFLNLQESPGEDWFAQNASIELLQKVFDYLPDKETKSNAIEKLIDNLGL
;
A
#
# COMPACT_ATOMS: atom_id res chain seq x y z
N MET A 1 23.57 -1.40 -2.73
CA MET A 1 23.14 -0.59 -3.89
C MET A 1 22.10 0.38 -3.37
N PHE A 2 22.51 1.58 -2.95
CA PHE A 2 21.59 2.61 -2.46
C PHE A 2 20.78 3.07 -3.68
N ARG A 3 19.50 2.68 -3.75
CA ARG A 3 18.54 3.34 -4.64
C ARG A 3 18.52 4.80 -4.17
N GLY A 4 18.78 5.75 -5.06
CA GLY A 4 18.95 7.16 -4.69
C GLY A 4 17.74 7.72 -3.94
N GLU A 5 17.87 8.93 -3.43
CA GLU A 5 16.71 9.66 -2.91
C GLU A 5 15.72 9.92 -4.04
N HIS A 6 14.54 9.31 -3.92
CA HIS A 6 13.47 9.43 -4.89
C HIS A 6 12.19 9.79 -4.14
N PRO A 7 11.31 10.61 -4.72
CA PRO A 7 10.05 10.95 -4.06
C PRO A 7 9.12 9.73 -4.05
N TYR A 8 8.33 9.62 -2.98
CA TYR A 8 7.33 8.59 -2.78
C TYR A 8 5.97 9.24 -2.59
N ILE A 9 4.91 8.59 -3.09
CA ILE A 9 3.54 8.89 -2.66
C ILE A 9 3.29 8.08 -1.38
N ILE A 10 3.03 8.76 -0.27
CA ILE A 10 2.48 8.11 0.92
C ILE A 10 1.00 7.82 0.66
N TRP A 11 0.64 6.55 0.57
CA TRP A 11 -0.71 6.09 0.26
C TRP A 11 -1.55 5.88 1.52
N THR A 12 -1.00 5.13 2.49
CA THR A 12 -1.59 4.92 3.81
C THR A 12 -0.52 5.07 4.89
N SER A 13 -0.96 5.33 6.12
CA SER A 13 -0.13 5.28 7.31
C SER A 13 -0.78 4.33 8.31
N ASP A 14 0.01 3.39 8.81
CA ASP A 14 -0.45 2.36 9.73
C ASP A 14 0.43 2.38 10.98
N GLN A 15 -0.19 2.16 12.14
CA GLN A 15 0.51 2.08 13.42
C GLN A 15 0.23 0.71 14.02
N PHE A 16 1.30 -0.02 14.31
CA PHE A 16 1.26 -1.30 14.99
C PHE A 16 1.87 -1.14 16.37
N GLN A 17 1.29 -1.79 17.37
CA GLN A 17 1.87 -1.88 18.71
C GLN A 17 2.52 -3.24 18.83
N ASP A 18 3.84 -3.27 19.07
CA ASP A 18 4.49 -4.49 19.57
C ASP A 18 4.63 -4.44 21.10
N ASP A 19 5.17 -5.49 21.71
CA ASP A 19 5.32 -5.61 23.17
C ASP A 19 6.25 -4.54 23.79
N VAL A 20 6.94 -3.74 22.96
CA VAL A 20 8.01 -2.82 23.37
C VAL A 20 7.72 -1.38 22.94
N GLU A 21 7.31 -1.12 21.69
CA GLU A 21 7.04 0.22 21.14
C GLU A 21 5.97 0.25 20.03
N TYR A 22 5.50 1.46 19.68
CA TYR A 22 4.67 1.69 18.50
C TYR A 22 5.55 1.77 17.24
N ILE A 23 5.34 0.84 16.31
CA ILE A 23 5.95 0.88 14.98
C ILE A 23 5.01 1.64 14.04
N GLN A 24 5.44 2.80 13.58
CA GLN A 24 4.75 3.54 12.52
C GLN A 24 5.32 3.11 11.16
N THR A 25 4.43 2.75 10.25
CA THR A 25 4.79 2.39 8.87
C THR A 25 3.97 3.18 7.87
N PHE A 26 4.50 3.31 6.66
CA PHE A 26 3.79 3.89 5.54
C PHE A 26 3.72 2.90 4.38
N THR A 27 2.54 2.77 3.80
CA THR A 27 2.40 2.16 2.47
C THR A 27 2.71 3.23 1.44
N VAL A 28 3.72 2.99 0.61
CA VAL A 28 4.25 3.98 -0.32
C VAL A 28 4.29 3.48 -1.75
N ILE A 29 4.09 4.38 -2.71
CA ILE A 29 4.24 4.13 -4.13
C ILE A 29 5.45 4.91 -4.64
N PRO A 30 6.50 4.24 -5.15
CA PRO A 30 7.68 4.92 -5.68
C PRO A 30 7.35 5.76 -6.92
N LEU A 31 7.99 6.92 -7.04
CA LEU A 31 7.98 7.74 -8.25
C LEU A 31 9.30 7.62 -9.01
N THR A 32 9.23 7.70 -10.34
CA THR A 32 10.42 7.77 -11.20
C THR A 32 10.18 8.68 -12.39
N SER A 33 11.21 9.40 -12.85
CA SER A 33 11.18 10.15 -14.11
C SER A 33 11.71 9.34 -15.29
N GLN A 34 11.99 8.04 -15.11
CA GLN A 34 12.51 7.18 -16.17
C GLN A 34 11.41 6.80 -17.16
N GLU A 35 11.58 7.19 -18.43
CA GLU A 35 10.62 6.90 -19.51
C GLU A 35 10.48 5.40 -19.84
N THR A 36 11.35 4.53 -19.32
CA THR A 36 11.26 3.07 -19.50
C THR A 36 9.95 2.46 -18.98
N TYR A 37 9.27 3.13 -18.05
CA TYR A 37 7.99 2.69 -17.48
C TYR A 37 6.76 3.22 -18.23
N LYS A 38 6.97 4.02 -19.28
CA LYS A 38 5.89 4.61 -20.05
C LYS A 38 5.07 3.54 -20.76
N GLY A 39 3.75 3.67 -20.65
CA GLY A 39 2.79 2.75 -21.28
C GLY A 39 2.55 1.45 -20.51
N LEU A 40 3.25 1.20 -19.39
CA LEU A 40 2.93 0.07 -18.54
C LEU A 40 1.56 0.30 -17.85
N PRO A 41 0.64 -0.68 -17.84
CA PRO A 41 -0.64 -0.55 -17.17
C PRO A 41 -0.53 -0.23 -15.67
N THR A 42 0.56 -0.70 -15.05
CA THR A 42 0.89 -0.52 -13.64
C THR A 42 1.79 0.69 -13.37
N ALA A 43 1.95 1.58 -14.34
CA ALA A 43 2.60 2.87 -14.19
C ALA A 43 1.60 3.99 -14.54
N TYR A 44 1.44 4.97 -13.66
CA TYR A 44 0.59 6.12 -13.90
C TYR A 44 1.43 7.38 -14.16
N PRO A 45 1.30 8.05 -15.32
CA PRO A 45 1.98 9.30 -15.57
C PRO A 45 1.38 10.43 -14.70
N ILE A 46 2.25 11.18 -14.04
CA ILE A 46 1.92 12.35 -13.22
C ILE A 46 2.66 13.55 -13.82
N ASN A 47 1.91 14.58 -14.17
CA ASN A 47 2.49 15.84 -14.63
C ASN A 47 3.02 16.63 -13.43
N SER A 48 4.16 17.30 -13.60
CA SER A 48 4.65 18.25 -12.60
C SER A 48 3.66 19.42 -12.45
N THR A 49 3.26 19.72 -11.22
CA THR A 49 2.44 20.88 -10.88
C THR A 49 3.00 21.58 -9.66
N SER A 50 2.66 22.86 -9.47
CA SER A 50 3.01 23.59 -8.25
C SER A 50 2.40 22.97 -6.98
N LYS A 51 1.31 22.21 -7.12
CA LYS A 51 0.62 21.56 -6.00
C LYS A 51 1.27 20.25 -5.58
N ASN A 52 1.73 19.44 -6.54
CA ASN A 52 2.42 18.18 -6.23
C ASN A 52 3.93 18.37 -5.98
N GLY A 53 4.49 19.51 -6.37
CA GLY A 53 5.87 19.89 -6.06
C GLY A 53 6.95 19.07 -6.77
N LEU A 54 6.57 18.29 -7.80
CA LEU A 54 7.51 17.48 -8.56
C LEU A 54 8.36 18.38 -9.48
N SER A 55 9.67 18.16 -9.52
CA SER A 55 10.59 18.91 -10.39
C SER A 55 10.48 18.52 -11.87
N ALA A 56 9.90 17.36 -12.17
CA ALA A 56 9.69 16.84 -13.52
C ALA A 56 8.46 15.94 -13.57
N ASN A 57 7.94 15.71 -14.79
CA ASN A 57 6.95 14.68 -15.03
C ASN A 57 7.50 13.32 -14.57
N SER A 58 6.66 12.55 -13.91
CA SER A 58 7.06 11.32 -13.24
C SER A 58 6.03 10.23 -13.47
N PHE A 59 6.38 8.99 -13.16
CA PHE A 59 5.50 7.83 -13.18
C PHE A 59 5.37 7.29 -11.77
N ALA A 60 4.14 7.09 -11.30
CA ALA A 60 3.86 6.32 -10.09
C ALA A 60 3.87 4.83 -10.41
N LEU A 61 4.79 4.09 -9.79
CA LEU A 61 5.04 2.68 -10.05
C LEU A 61 4.17 1.81 -9.13
N VAL A 62 2.89 1.68 -9.48
CA VAL A 62 1.88 0.95 -8.69
C VAL A 62 2.32 -0.49 -8.36
N HIS A 63 2.95 -1.17 -9.32
CA HIS A 63 3.46 -2.53 -9.13
C HIS A 63 4.63 -2.64 -8.13
N GLN A 64 5.17 -1.52 -7.66
CA GLN A 64 6.24 -1.44 -6.67
C GLN A 64 5.76 -0.88 -5.33
N ILE A 65 4.44 -0.85 -5.10
CA ILE A 65 3.88 -0.48 -3.80
C ILE A 65 4.49 -1.35 -2.70
N CYS A 66 4.94 -0.72 -1.63
CA CYS A 66 5.57 -1.41 -0.51
C CYS A 66 5.29 -0.70 0.81
N THR A 67 5.48 -1.44 1.90
CA THR A 67 5.48 -0.88 3.25
C THR A 67 6.90 -0.51 3.64
N VAL A 68 7.08 0.68 4.20
CA VAL A 68 8.36 1.17 4.73
C VAL A 68 8.19 1.64 6.17
N ASP A 69 9.26 1.50 6.94
CA ASP A 69 9.32 2.05 8.29
C ASP A 69 9.30 3.59 8.25
N ALA A 70 8.58 4.21 9.17
CA ALA A 70 8.47 5.67 9.22
C ALA A 70 9.82 6.38 9.41
N ASN A 71 10.80 5.73 10.03
CA ASN A 71 12.14 6.28 10.21
C ASN A 71 12.90 6.40 8.88
N CYS A 72 12.46 5.76 7.79
CA CYS A 72 12.98 6.03 6.45
C CYS A 72 12.72 7.48 5.98
N PHE A 73 11.78 8.19 6.62
CA PHE A 73 11.49 9.59 6.37
C PHE A 73 12.01 10.50 7.48
N LYS A 74 12.97 10.03 8.28
CA LYS A 74 13.65 10.84 9.29
C LYS A 74 15.15 10.90 9.00
N ASP A 75 15.76 12.03 9.33
CA ASP A 75 17.21 12.16 9.34
C ASP A 75 17.84 11.40 10.53
N LEU A 76 19.17 11.40 10.60
CA LEU A 76 19.92 10.76 11.69
C LEU A 76 19.68 11.42 13.06
N GLN A 77 19.09 12.60 13.10
CA GLN A 77 18.69 13.32 14.31
C GLN A 77 17.22 13.07 14.68
N GLY A 78 16.47 12.33 13.87
CA GLY A 78 15.06 12.02 14.06
C GLY A 78 14.10 13.07 13.52
N ASN A 79 14.56 14.07 12.78
CA ASN A 79 13.69 15.07 12.17
C ASN A 79 13.05 14.53 10.89
N TRP A 80 11.78 14.83 10.69
CA TRP A 80 11.03 14.41 9.50
C TRP A 80 11.51 15.13 8.23
N SER A 81 11.54 14.39 7.12
CA SER A 81 11.70 14.95 5.79
C SER A 81 10.51 15.83 5.41
N ASP A 82 10.78 16.89 4.66
CA ASP A 82 9.75 17.81 4.22
C ASP A 82 8.82 17.16 3.18
N ARG A 83 7.52 17.41 3.37
CA ARG A 83 6.51 17.07 2.37
C ARG A 83 6.63 18.02 1.19
N ILE A 84 6.93 17.47 0.01
CA ILE A 84 7.10 18.27 -1.22
C ILE A 84 5.77 18.73 -1.85
N GLY A 85 4.66 18.04 -1.60
CA GLY A 85 3.35 18.41 -2.17
C GLY A 85 2.23 17.40 -1.97
N GLN A 86 1.18 17.53 -2.78
CA GLN A 86 -0.01 16.67 -2.77
C GLN A 86 -0.48 16.32 -4.18
N LEU A 87 -0.93 15.07 -4.35
CA LEU A 87 -1.60 14.64 -5.56
C LEU A 87 -2.95 15.36 -5.75
N ASP A 88 -3.30 15.59 -7.01
CA ASP A 88 -4.65 15.99 -7.36
C ASP A 88 -5.62 14.82 -7.24
N LYS A 89 -6.92 15.15 -7.11
CA LYS A 89 -7.97 14.15 -6.95
C LYS A 89 -8.00 13.17 -8.14
N GLY A 90 -7.88 13.68 -9.36
CA GLY A 90 -7.86 12.85 -10.56
C GLY A 90 -6.66 11.90 -10.62
N ASP A 91 -5.47 12.36 -10.21
CA ASP A 91 -4.28 11.52 -10.12
C ASP A 91 -4.49 10.40 -9.08
N LYS A 92 -5.03 10.75 -7.90
CA LYS A 92 -5.34 9.78 -6.85
C LYS A 92 -6.31 8.71 -7.35
N GLU A 93 -7.43 9.11 -7.95
CA GLU A 93 -8.44 8.17 -8.47
C GLU A 93 -7.85 7.26 -9.56
N ALA A 94 -7.06 7.80 -10.47
CA ALA A 94 -6.44 7.01 -11.54
C ALA A 94 -5.36 6.01 -11.05
N ILE A 95 -4.67 6.34 -9.95
CA ILE A 95 -3.76 5.42 -9.27
C ILE A 95 -4.54 4.34 -8.53
N GLU A 96 -5.66 4.71 -7.89
CA GLU A 96 -6.53 3.77 -7.17
C GLU A 96 -7.10 2.69 -8.11
N GLU A 97 -7.58 3.08 -9.29
CA GLU A 97 -8.06 2.11 -10.29
C GLU A 97 -6.95 1.15 -10.77
N ARG A 98 -5.71 1.65 -10.90
CA ARG A 98 -4.57 0.80 -11.23
C ARG A 98 -4.17 -0.13 -10.08
N LEU A 99 -4.30 0.31 -8.84
CA LEU A 99 -4.10 -0.53 -7.67
C LEU A 99 -5.12 -1.67 -7.63
N LYS A 100 -6.40 -1.37 -7.86
CA LYS A 100 -7.45 -2.38 -7.97
C LYS A 100 -7.11 -3.40 -9.06
N TYR A 101 -6.74 -2.93 -10.25
CA TYR A 101 -6.31 -3.79 -11.35
C TYR A 101 -5.08 -4.65 -10.99
N PHE A 102 -4.03 -4.05 -10.43
CA PHE A 102 -2.79 -4.74 -10.09
C PHE A 102 -2.98 -5.79 -8.99
N LEU A 103 -3.78 -5.48 -7.98
CA LEU A 103 -4.12 -6.37 -6.87
C LEU A 103 -5.24 -7.35 -7.22
N ASN A 104 -5.75 -7.30 -8.46
CA ASN A 104 -6.89 -8.08 -8.94
C ASN A 104 -8.12 -7.97 -8.02
N LEU A 105 -8.35 -6.77 -7.48
CA LEU A 105 -9.53 -6.46 -6.69
C LEU A 105 -10.69 -6.24 -7.66
N GLN A 106 -11.78 -6.97 -7.45
CA GLN A 106 -13.02 -6.72 -8.20
C GLN A 106 -13.54 -5.30 -7.89
N GLU A 107 -14.30 -4.68 -8.79
CA GLU A 107 -14.84 -3.32 -8.60
C GLU A 107 -15.73 -3.19 -7.34
N SER A 108 -16.25 -4.30 -6.84
CA SER A 108 -17.01 -4.39 -5.58
C SER A 108 -16.75 -5.77 -4.97
N PRO A 109 -15.62 -5.95 -4.25
CA PRO A 109 -15.37 -7.20 -3.57
C PRO A 109 -16.48 -7.36 -2.52
N GLY A 110 -17.24 -8.46 -2.59
CA GLY A 110 -18.17 -8.80 -1.50
C GLY A 110 -17.41 -8.93 -0.18
N GLU A 111 -18.12 -8.89 0.95
CA GLU A 111 -17.49 -9.03 2.29
C GLU A 111 -16.60 -10.29 2.38
N ASP A 112 -16.94 -11.33 1.62
CA ASP A 112 -16.21 -12.60 1.57
C ASP A 112 -15.07 -12.65 0.53
N TRP A 113 -14.74 -11.55 -0.18
CA TRP A 113 -13.75 -11.58 -1.27
C TRP A 113 -12.40 -12.12 -0.80
N PHE A 114 -11.95 -11.70 0.39
CA PHE A 114 -10.70 -12.19 0.97
C PHE A 114 -10.77 -13.70 1.23
N ALA A 115 -11.86 -14.19 1.83
CA ALA A 115 -12.05 -15.62 2.05
C ALA A 115 -12.10 -16.43 0.74
N GLN A 116 -12.70 -15.87 -0.31
CA GLN A 116 -12.87 -16.53 -1.61
C GLN A 116 -11.62 -16.51 -2.50
N ASN A 117 -10.69 -15.58 -2.27
CA ASN A 117 -9.52 -15.37 -3.14
C ASN A 117 -8.18 -15.55 -2.43
N ALA A 118 -8.16 -15.64 -1.09
CA ALA A 118 -6.94 -15.93 -0.36
C ALA A 118 -6.54 -17.41 -0.52
N SER A 119 -5.25 -17.65 -0.71
CA SER A 119 -4.73 -19.02 -0.64
C SER A 119 -4.84 -19.55 0.79
N ILE A 120 -4.92 -20.87 0.95
CA ILE A 120 -4.92 -21.53 2.28
C ILE A 120 -3.71 -21.06 3.11
N GLU A 121 -2.55 -20.89 2.48
CA GLU A 121 -1.33 -20.40 3.14
C GLU A 121 -1.49 -18.95 3.64
N LEU A 122 -2.13 -18.07 2.86
CA LEU A 122 -2.38 -16.68 3.25
C LEU A 122 -3.41 -16.60 4.37
N LEU A 123 -4.48 -17.41 4.28
CA LEU A 123 -5.49 -17.53 5.33
C LEU A 123 -4.86 -17.98 6.65
N GLN A 124 -3.99 -18.99 6.63
CA GLN A 124 -3.26 -19.46 7.81
C GLN A 124 -2.39 -18.35 8.41
N LYS A 125 -1.65 -17.61 7.59
CA LYS A 125 -0.84 -16.48 8.08
C LYS A 125 -1.70 -15.42 8.75
N VAL A 126 -2.77 -14.96 8.11
CA VAL A 126 -3.66 -13.93 8.68
C VAL A 126 -4.36 -14.42 9.94
N PHE A 127 -4.76 -15.69 9.96
CA PHE A 127 -5.40 -16.32 11.10
C PHE A 127 -4.53 -16.28 12.36
N ASP A 128 -3.23 -16.51 12.21
CA ASP A 128 -2.31 -16.50 13.35
C ASP A 128 -2.16 -15.11 13.98
N TYR A 129 -2.42 -14.04 13.22
CA TYR A 129 -2.39 -12.65 13.69
C TYR A 129 -3.71 -12.15 14.30
N LEU A 130 -4.77 -12.96 14.33
CA LEU A 130 -6.00 -12.58 15.03
C LEU A 130 -5.73 -12.48 16.54
N PRO A 131 -6.31 -11.47 17.21
CA PRO A 131 -5.86 -11.00 18.53
C PRO A 131 -6.06 -12.02 19.66
N ASP A 132 -7.05 -12.91 19.54
CA ASP A 132 -7.38 -13.86 20.60
C ASP A 132 -8.02 -15.15 20.07
N LYS A 133 -8.06 -16.17 20.93
CA LYS A 133 -8.55 -17.51 20.61
C LYS A 133 -10.05 -17.53 20.26
N GLU A 134 -10.84 -16.63 20.84
CA GLU A 134 -12.29 -16.54 20.60
C GLU A 134 -12.56 -15.91 19.23
N THR A 135 -11.84 -14.83 18.88
CA THR A 135 -11.86 -14.23 17.55
C THR A 135 -11.40 -15.22 16.47
N LYS A 136 -10.37 -16.02 16.77
CA LYS A 136 -9.90 -17.13 15.92
C LYS A 136 -10.98 -18.20 15.73
N SER A 137 -11.58 -18.71 16.80
CA SER A 137 -12.66 -19.71 16.69
C SER A 137 -13.86 -19.17 15.91
N ASN A 138 -14.30 -17.94 16.18
CA ASN A 138 -15.40 -17.30 15.46
C ASN A 138 -15.11 -17.11 13.97
N ALA A 139 -13.85 -16.80 13.62
CA ALA A 139 -13.43 -16.69 12.22
C ALA A 139 -13.45 -18.04 11.50
N ILE A 140 -13.02 -19.13 12.17
CA ILE A 140 -13.12 -20.50 11.63
C ILE A 140 -14.58 -20.92 11.45
N GLU A 141 -15.42 -20.71 12.46
CA GLU A 141 -16.84 -21.10 12.40
C GLU A 141 -17.56 -20.40 11.24
N LYS A 142 -17.36 -19.08 11.08
CA LYS A 142 -17.89 -18.35 9.91
C LYS A 142 -17.35 -18.85 8.58
N LEU A 143 -16.07 -19.23 8.51
CA LEU A 143 -15.47 -19.82 7.30
C LEU A 143 -16.10 -21.18 6.98
N ILE A 144 -16.35 -22.02 7.97
CA ILE A 144 -17.00 -23.34 7.80
C ILE A 144 -18.46 -23.16 7.35
N ASP A 145 -19.21 -22.26 8.00
CA ASP A 145 -20.60 -21.96 7.66
C ASP A 145 -20.73 -21.45 6.21
N ASN A 146 -19.80 -20.60 5.78
CA ASN A 146 -19.76 -20.07 4.41
C ASN A 146 -19.34 -21.12 3.36
N LEU A 147 -18.64 -22.19 3.76
CA LEU A 147 -18.28 -23.31 2.88
C LEU A 147 -19.41 -24.34 2.74
N GLY A 148 -20.50 -24.20 3.51
CA GLY A 148 -21.68 -25.05 3.42
C GLY A 148 -21.44 -26.51 3.81
N LEU A 149 -20.48 -26.77 4.71
CA LEU A 149 -20.18 -28.09 5.27
C LEU A 149 -21.06 -28.42 6.48
#